data_AF-A0A0Q5J7I1-F1
#
_entry.id   AF-A0A0Q5J7I1-F1
#
_cell.length_a   1.000
_cell.length_b   1.000
_cell.length_c   1.000
_cell.angle_alpha   90.00
_cell.angle_beta   90.00
_cell.angle_gamma   90.00
#
_symmetry.space_group_name_H-M   'P 1'
#
loop_
_entity.id
_entity.type
_entity.pdbx_description
1 polymer ?
#
loop_
_entity_poly.entity_id
_entity_poly.type
_entity_poly.pdbx_seq_one_letter_code
_entity_poly.pdbx_strand_id
1 'polypeptide(L)'
;MLVEDDDAIRAMTADILCEEGYQVVVSADAEQALEQLVTACPFDLLLSDICLPGMNGRDLADNARRLYPALPIIFMTGYAGASAQRADFLDTGMRLLTKPFSLRDLLGIVQTTL
;
A
#
# COMPACT_ATOMS: atom_id res chain seq x y z
N MET A 1 2.62 1.64 -6.57
CA MET A 1 2.67 0.17 -6.39
C MET A 1 1.56 -0.25 -5.45
N LEU A 2 0.88 -1.35 -5.78
CA LEU A 2 -0.18 -1.96 -4.98
C LEU A 2 0.27 -3.36 -4.52
N VAL A 3 0.17 -3.63 -3.22
CA VAL A 3 0.52 -4.93 -2.61
C VAL A 3 -0.66 -5.45 -1.79
N GLU A 4 -1.19 -6.59 -2.17
CA GLU A 4 -2.40 -7.19 -1.58
C GLU A 4 -2.38 -8.69 -1.88
N ASP A 5 -2.57 -9.54 -0.88
CA ASP A 5 -2.54 -11.00 -1.05
C ASP A 5 -3.85 -11.57 -1.59
N ASP A 6 -4.99 -10.92 -1.31
CA ASP A 6 -6.29 -11.31 -1.88
C ASP A 6 -6.40 -10.89 -3.35
N ASP A 7 -6.48 -11.87 -4.25
CA ASP A 7 -6.57 -11.66 -5.70
C ASP A 7 -7.75 -10.77 -6.11
N ALA A 8 -8.91 -10.92 -5.46
CA ALA A 8 -10.11 -10.17 -5.81
C ALA A 8 -9.99 -8.71 -5.36
N ILE A 9 -9.47 -8.47 -4.15
CA ILE A 9 -9.23 -7.11 -3.65
C ILE A 9 -8.13 -6.42 -4.47
N ARG A 10 -7.07 -7.15 -4.81
CA ARG A 10 -5.95 -6.62 -5.62
C ARG A 10 -6.42 -6.21 -7.01
N ALA A 11 -7.16 -7.07 -7.70
CA ALA A 11 -7.70 -6.78 -9.02
C ALA A 11 -8.66 -5.58 -8.97
N MET A 12 -9.64 -5.59 -8.07
CA MET A 12 -10.59 -4.49 -7.91
C MET A 12 -9.89 -3.15 -7.63
N THR A 13 -8.91 -3.13 -6.71
CA THR A 13 -8.19 -1.91 -6.34
C THR A 13 -7.33 -1.41 -7.50
N ALA A 14 -6.67 -2.30 -8.23
CA ALA A 14 -5.89 -1.95 -9.41
C ALA A 14 -6.76 -1.36 -10.51
N ASP A 15 -7.90 -1.99 -10.82
CA ASP A 15 -8.83 -1.53 -11.86
C ASP A 15 -9.32 -0.10 -11.56
N ILE A 16 -9.76 0.14 -10.33
CA ILE A 16 -10.19 1.46 -9.86
C ILE A 16 -9.11 2.53 -10.07
N LEU A 17 -7.88 2.25 -9.67
CA LEU A 17 -6.78 3.21 -9.78
C LEU A 17 -6.37 3.45 -11.24
N CYS A 18 -6.38 2.40 -12.06
CA CYS A 18 -6.10 2.51 -13.48
C CYS A 18 -7.18 3.33 -14.22
N GLU A 19 -8.46 3.15 -13.88
CA GLU A 19 -9.58 3.95 -14.43
C GLU A 19 -9.42 5.45 -14.13
N GLU A 20 -8.84 5.80 -12.98
CA GLU A 20 -8.53 7.18 -12.59
C GLU A 20 -7.19 7.70 -13.15
N GLY A 21 -6.55 6.92 -14.03
CA GLY A 21 -5.35 7.32 -14.78
C GLY A 21 -4.02 7.01 -14.09
N TYR A 22 -4.01 6.31 -12.95
CA TYR A 22 -2.77 5.90 -12.29
C TYR A 22 -2.10 4.72 -13.01
N GLN A 23 -0.77 4.68 -12.99
CA GLN A 23 -0.01 3.50 -13.42
C GLN A 23 0.23 2.58 -12.22
N VAL A 24 -0.42 1.42 -12.22
CA VAL A 24 -0.39 0.50 -11.09
C VAL A 24 0.47 -0.72 -11.40
N VAL A 25 1.58 -0.85 -10.68
CA VAL A 25 2.32 -2.12 -10.58
C VAL A 25 1.77 -2.89 -9.39
N VAL A 26 1.35 -4.13 -9.62
CA VAL A 26 0.74 -5.00 -8.62
C VAL A 26 1.72 -6.07 -8.13
N SER A 27 1.65 -6.39 -6.84
CA SER A 27 2.36 -7.50 -6.22
C SER A 27 1.42 -8.27 -5.29
N ALA A 28 1.56 -9.59 -5.24
CA ALA A 28 0.75 -10.45 -4.37
C ALA A 28 1.32 -10.57 -2.94
N ASP A 29 2.61 -10.29 -2.78
CA ASP A 29 3.33 -10.41 -1.52
C ASP A 29 4.44 -9.35 -1.41
N ALA A 30 5.01 -9.23 -0.21
CA ALA A 30 6.03 -8.25 0.10
C ALA A 30 7.36 -8.56 -0.61
N GLU A 31 7.71 -9.83 -0.77
CA GLU A 31 8.92 -10.28 -1.43
C GLU A 31 8.95 -9.83 -2.89
N GLN A 32 7.87 -10.09 -3.64
CA GLN A 32 7.71 -9.64 -5.01
C GLN A 32 7.72 -8.11 -5.11
N ALA A 33 7.08 -7.42 -4.16
CA ALA A 33 7.10 -5.96 -4.13
C ALA A 33 8.51 -5.40 -3.94
N LEU A 34 9.33 -6.00 -3.07
CA LEU A 34 10.72 -5.60 -2.87
C LEU A 34 11.59 -5.82 -4.11
N GLU A 35 11.43 -6.95 -4.80
CA GLU A 35 12.14 -7.21 -6.06
C GLU A 35 11.79 -6.16 -7.13
N GLN A 36 10.50 -5.81 -7.23
CA GLN A 36 10.01 -4.78 -8.14
C GLN A 36 10.48 -3.37 -7.74
N LEU A 37 10.55 -3.06 -6.45
CA LEU A 37 11.05 -1.78 -5.93
C LEU A 37 12.52 -1.54 -6.29
N VAL A 38 13.32 -2.60 -6.39
CA VAL A 38 14.75 -2.53 -6.78
C VAL A 38 14.93 -2.40 -8.29
N THR A 39 14.03 -2.98 -9.09
CA THR A 39 14.22 -3.14 -10.55
C THR A 39 13.43 -2.15 -11.39
N ALA A 40 12.38 -1.53 -10.85
CA ALA A 40 11.52 -0.60 -11.57
C ALA A 40 11.96 0.86 -11.46
N CYS A 41 11.33 1.72 -12.25
CA CYS A 41 11.35 3.18 -12.10
C CYS A 41 10.86 3.59 -10.69
N PRO A 42 11.21 4.81 -10.20
CA PRO A 42 10.74 5.27 -8.90
C PRO A 42 9.21 5.29 -8.82
N PHE A 43 8.68 4.85 -7.68
CA PHE A 43 7.25 4.89 -7.39
C PHE A 43 6.88 6.15 -6.63
N ASP A 44 5.72 6.72 -6.93
CA ASP A 44 5.19 7.89 -6.22
C ASP A 44 4.37 7.53 -4.98
N LEU A 45 3.95 6.26 -4.87
CA LEU A 45 3.11 5.77 -3.77
C LEU A 45 3.23 4.25 -3.62
N LEU A 46 3.32 3.80 -2.38
CA LEU A 46 3.09 2.40 -1.99
C LEU A 46 1.73 2.27 -1.28
N LEU A 47 0.83 1.49 -1.87
CA LEU A 47 -0.43 1.08 -1.26
C LEU A 47 -0.31 -0.40 -0.89
N SER A 48 -0.35 -0.75 0.39
CA SER A 48 -0.07 -2.12 0.86
C SER A 48 -1.08 -2.59 1.88
N ASP A 49 -1.53 -3.85 1.83
CA ASP A 49 -2.12 -4.47 3.02
C ASP A 49 -1.07 -4.52 4.14
N ILE A 50 -1.52 -4.36 5.38
CA ILE A 50 -0.73 -4.60 6.58
C ILE A 50 -0.54 -6.09 6.83
N CYS A 51 -1.60 -6.87 6.64
CA CYS A 51 -1.68 -8.28 7.05
C CYS A 51 -1.23 -9.24 5.94
N LEU A 52 -0.11 -8.94 5.29
CA LEU A 52 0.47 -9.81 4.27
C LEU A 52 1.04 -11.11 4.88
N PRO A 53 0.97 -12.24 4.15
CA PRO A 53 1.60 -13.49 4.57
C PRO A 53 3.13 -13.34 4.56
N GLY A 54 3.81 -13.91 5.55
CA GLY A 54 5.26 -13.80 5.68
C GLY A 54 5.68 -12.46 6.26
N MET A 55 6.16 -11.54 5.41
CA MET A 55 6.52 -10.19 5.81
C MET A 55 5.28 -9.29 5.83
N ASN A 56 5.02 -8.63 6.96
CA ASN A 56 3.88 -7.72 7.06
C ASN A 56 4.12 -6.42 6.26
N GLY A 57 3.05 -5.67 6.00
CA GLY A 57 3.12 -4.44 5.22
C GLY A 57 4.00 -3.35 5.84
N ARG A 58 4.13 -3.30 7.17
CA ARG A 58 4.99 -2.31 7.85
C ARG A 58 6.48 -2.59 7.59
N ASP A 59 6.88 -3.84 7.68
CA ASP A 59 8.25 -4.25 7.37
C ASP A 59 8.58 -3.99 5.90
N LEU A 60 7.62 -4.25 4.99
CA LEU A 60 7.73 -3.89 3.58
C LEU A 60 7.93 -2.37 3.40
N ALA A 61 7.10 -1.56 4.05
CA ALA A 61 7.17 -0.11 4.01
C ALA A 61 8.52 0.44 4.50
N ASP A 62 9.04 -0.10 5.60
CA ASP A 62 10.34 0.30 6.13
C ASP A 62 11.47 -0.06 5.16
N ASN A 63 11.43 -1.25 4.53
CA ASN A 63 12.39 -1.62 3.49
C ASN A 63 12.26 -0.76 2.24
N ALA A 64 11.03 -0.46 1.79
CA ALA A 64 10.79 0.43 0.66
C ALA A 64 11.37 1.82 0.91
N ARG A 65 11.25 2.35 2.14
CA ARG A 65 11.82 3.66 2.52
C ARG A 65 13.34 3.68 2.63
N ARG A 66 13.99 2.53 2.77
CA ARG A 66 15.46 2.46 2.65
C ARG A 66 15.93 2.72 1.22
N LEU A 67 15.09 2.39 0.23
CA LEU A 67 15.34 2.66 -1.20
C LEU A 67 14.80 4.04 -1.60
N TYR A 68 13.63 4.40 -1.09
CA TYR A 68 12.91 5.63 -1.41
C TYR A 68 12.53 6.39 -0.12
N PRO A 69 13.44 7.19 0.47
CA PRO A 69 13.23 7.78 1.80
C PRO A 69 11.97 8.64 1.95
N ALA A 70 11.52 9.26 0.86
CA ALA A 70 10.34 10.12 0.84
C ALA A 70 9.07 9.42 0.33
N LEU A 71 9.11 8.11 0.07
CA LEU A 71 7.97 7.37 -0.49
C LEU A 71 6.74 7.51 0.42
N PRO A 72 5.65 8.09 -0.10
CA PRO A 72 4.36 8.07 0.56
C PRO A 72 3.83 6.64 0.65
N ILE A 73 3.21 6.31 1.78
CA ILE A 73 2.72 4.95 2.06
C ILE A 73 1.29 5.02 2.57
N ILE A 74 0.40 4.22 1.99
CA ILE A 74 -0.95 4.00 2.48
C ILE A 74 -1.09 2.53 2.83
N PHE A 75 -1.41 2.26 4.08
CA PHE A 75 -1.72 0.93 4.56
C PHE A 75 -3.21 0.63 4.44
N MET A 76 -3.58 -0.47 3.81
CA MET A 76 -4.94 -1.01 3.84
C MET A 76 -5.03 -2.02 4.99
N THR A 77 -6.06 -1.93 5.82
CA THR A 77 -6.15 -2.84 6.97
C THR A 77 -7.58 -3.22 7.32
N GLY A 78 -7.82 -4.51 7.58
CA GLY A 78 -9.10 -4.98 8.12
C GLY A 78 -9.18 -4.90 9.65
N TYR A 79 -10.28 -5.42 10.20
CA TYR A 79 -10.51 -5.49 11.66
C TYR A 79 -9.39 -6.19 12.44
N ALA A 80 -8.66 -7.13 11.82
CA ALA A 80 -7.53 -7.83 12.42
C ALA A 80 -6.28 -6.95 12.62
N GLY A 81 -6.17 -5.83 11.89
CA GLY A 81 -5.06 -4.89 12.01
C GLY A 81 -5.33 -3.72 12.95
N ALA A 82 -6.28 -3.85 13.89
CA ALA A 82 -6.57 -2.81 14.90
C ALA A 82 -5.32 -2.39 15.73
N SER A 83 -4.30 -3.24 15.81
CA SER A 83 -2.98 -2.90 16.39
C SER A 83 -2.21 -1.83 15.61
N ALA A 84 -2.49 -1.66 14.31
CA ALA A 84 -1.90 -0.63 13.44
C ALA A 84 -2.51 0.77 13.64
N GLN A 85 -3.58 0.88 14.44
CA GLN A 85 -4.10 2.18 14.90
C GLN A 85 -3.34 2.74 16.11
N ARG A 86 -2.29 2.06 16.58
CA ARG A 86 -1.39 2.61 17.61
C ARG A 86 -0.70 3.85 17.05
N ALA A 87 -0.59 4.89 17.88
CA ALA A 87 0.02 6.17 17.50
C ALA A 87 1.43 6.03 16.93
N ASP A 88 2.16 4.98 17.32
CA ASP A 88 3.56 4.74 16.95
C ASP A 88 3.71 3.95 15.63
N PHE A 89 2.61 3.52 15.01
CA PHE A 89 2.65 2.70 13.80
C PHE A 89 2.77 3.53 12.52
N LEU A 90 2.41 4.82 12.54
CA LEU A 90 2.46 5.67 11.35
C LEU A 90 3.54 6.73 11.52
N ASP A 91 4.54 6.69 10.64
CA ASP A 91 5.51 7.77 10.51
C ASP A 91 4.99 8.86 9.56
N THR A 92 5.69 9.99 9.48
CA THR A 92 5.42 11.05 8.50
C THR A 92 5.31 10.48 7.09
N GLY A 93 4.26 10.87 6.37
CA GLY A 93 3.96 10.37 5.02
C GLY A 93 3.40 8.96 4.97
N MET A 94 3.07 8.35 6.11
CA MET A 94 2.32 7.10 6.19
C MET A 94 0.86 7.38 6.57
N ARG A 95 -0.06 6.67 5.93
CA ARG A 95 -1.49 6.80 6.16
C ARG A 95 -2.16 5.43 6.22
N LEU A 96 -3.38 5.40 6.72
CA LEU A 96 -4.14 4.17 6.90
C LEU A 96 -5.53 4.30 6.27
N LEU A 97 -5.94 3.28 5.54
CA LEU A 97 -7.24 3.07 4.94
C LEU A 97 -7.85 1.80 5.53
N THR A 98 -8.96 1.93 6.25
CA THR A 98 -9.60 0.79 6.91
C THR A 98 -10.54 0.07 5.94
N LYS A 99 -10.41 -1.26 5.83
CA LYS A 99 -11.32 -2.15 5.12
C LYS A 99 -12.57 -2.44 6.00
N PRO A 100 -13.79 -2.45 5.45
CA PRO A 100 -14.11 -2.12 4.06
C PRO A 100 -14.06 -0.61 3.81
N PHE A 101 -13.54 -0.21 2.65
CA PHE A 101 -13.50 1.17 2.19
C PHE A 101 -14.34 1.34 0.93
N SER A 102 -14.88 2.54 0.71
CA SER A 102 -15.53 2.87 -0.56
C SER A 102 -14.52 3.32 -1.61
N LEU A 103 -14.93 3.31 -2.88
CA LEU A 103 -14.18 3.94 -3.99
C LEU A 103 -13.75 5.37 -3.63
N ARG A 104 -14.68 6.15 -3.06
CA ARG A 104 -14.43 7.53 -2.67
C ARG A 104 -13.36 7.65 -1.59
N ASP A 105 -13.34 6.72 -0.63
CA ASP A 105 -12.35 6.73 0.43
C ASP A 105 -10.96 6.42 -0.12
N LEU A 106 -10.85 5.40 -0.98
CA LEU A 106 -9.61 5.02 -1.66
C LEU A 106 -9.04 6.17 -2.51
N LEU A 107 -9.85 6.77 -3.37
CA LEU A 107 -9.38 7.86 -4.23
C LEU A 107 -9.05 9.11 -3.41
N GLY A 108 -9.88 9.43 -2.40
CA GLY A 108 -9.63 10.56 -1.52
C GLY A 108 -8.31 10.42 -0.75
N ILE A 109 -7.98 9.23 -0.24
CA ILE A 109 -6.70 9.01 0.46
C ILE A 109 -5.52 9.08 -0.51
N VAL A 110 -5.63 8.50 -1.72
CA VAL A 110 -4.57 8.52 -2.72
C VAL A 110 -4.27 9.95 -3.18
N GLN A 111 -5.30 10.71 -3.56
CA GLN A 111 -5.17 12.10 -4.04
C GLN A 111 -4.63 13.07 -2.99
N THR A 112 -4.87 12.81 -1.70
CA THR A 112 -4.35 13.66 -0.61
C THR A 112 -2.94 13.27 -0.15
N THR A 113 -2.42 12.15 -0.66
CA THR A 113 -1.11 11.60 -0.28
C THR A 113 -0.05 11.84 -1.35
N LEU A 114 -0.45 11.83 -2.63
CA LEU A 114 0.35 12.27 -3.77
C LEU A 114 0.48 13.80 -3.79
#